data_AF-A0A0F9PRZ9-F1
#
_entry.id   AF-A0A0F9PRZ9-F1
#
_cell.length_a   1.000
_cell.length_b   1.000
_cell.length_c   1.000
_cell.angle_alpha   90.00
_cell.angle_beta   90.00
_cell.angle_gamma   90.00
#
_symmetry.space_group_name_H-M   'P 1'
#
loop_
_entity.id
_entity.type
_entity.pdbx_description
1 polymer ?
#
loop_
_entity_poly.entity_id
_entity_poly.type
_entity_poly.pdbx_seq_one_letter_code
_entity_poly.pdbx_strand_id
1 'polypeptide(L)'
;MSISLDYATSLGAWQDKEGSLHWPKSGIMVISTADRSRDAYTPGSPTSKGGLPMLNQSTISPQFGDPRLPERFWAKVRVLENGCWGWMAGRTGGYGSFRVGSLRDGTRRMEPAHRWAYEHLIGSIPDGLEPDHLCRNRTCVNPTHIEPVTRRTNLLRGVGLTARNAAKTHCPAGHPYDEENTRLSARNQRHCRECTRERQRV
;
A
#
# COMPACT_ATOMS: atom_id res chain seq x y z
N MET A 1 -25.27 25.46 -9.42
CA MET A 1 -23.96 24.81 -9.61
C MET A 1 -24.22 23.41 -10.14
N SER A 2 -24.14 23.23 -11.45
CA SER A 2 -24.47 21.97 -12.13
C SER A 2 -23.28 21.00 -12.05
N ILE A 3 -23.50 19.86 -11.39
CA ILE A 3 -22.56 18.74 -11.38
C ILE A 3 -22.78 17.97 -12.69
N SER A 4 -21.70 17.63 -13.41
CA SER A 4 -21.79 16.86 -14.66
C SER A 4 -22.48 15.51 -14.42
N LEU A 5 -23.35 15.10 -15.34
CA LEU A 5 -24.11 13.85 -15.27
C LEU A 5 -23.19 12.63 -15.17
N ASP A 6 -22.03 12.70 -15.81
CA ASP A 6 -20.99 11.66 -15.79
C ASP A 6 -20.40 11.43 -14.40
N TYR A 7 -20.36 12.47 -13.56
CA TYR A 7 -19.88 12.36 -12.18
C TYR A 7 -20.95 11.74 -11.25
N ALA A 8 -22.23 12.04 -11.49
CA ALA A 8 -23.34 11.51 -10.70
C ALA A 8 -23.51 9.99 -10.86
N THR A 9 -23.31 9.47 -12.07
CA THR A 9 -23.41 8.02 -12.34
C THR A 9 -22.27 7.23 -11.68
N SER A 10 -21.07 7.80 -11.58
CA SER A 10 -19.93 7.17 -10.88
C SER A 10 -20.14 7.00 -9.37
N LEU A 11 -21.11 7.72 -8.79
CA LEU A 11 -21.50 7.66 -7.38
C LEU A 11 -22.80 6.88 -7.14
N GLY A 12 -23.34 6.21 -8.17
CA GLY A 12 -24.52 5.35 -8.06
C GLY A 12 -25.87 6.10 -8.01
N ALA A 13 -25.92 7.35 -8.45
CA ALA A 13 -27.18 8.08 -8.64
C ALA A 13 -27.92 7.59 -9.89
N TRP A 14 -29.26 7.61 -9.85
CA TRP A 14 -30.11 7.31 -11.01
C TRP A 14 -31.16 8.39 -11.22
N GLN A 15 -31.60 8.56 -12.47
CA GLN A 15 -32.62 9.52 -12.86
C GLN A 15 -33.97 8.80 -13.03
N ASP A 16 -35.04 9.42 -12.55
CA ASP A 16 -36.39 8.96 -12.86
C ASP A 16 -36.84 9.43 -14.26
N LYS A 17 -38.02 8.97 -14.67
CA LYS A 17 -38.60 9.30 -15.98
C LYS A 17 -38.96 10.79 -16.13
N GLU A 18 -38.94 11.54 -15.03
CA GLU A 18 -39.22 12.98 -14.99
C GLU A 18 -37.93 13.81 -14.90
N GLY A 19 -36.76 13.16 -14.94
CA GLY A 19 -35.44 13.80 -14.96
C GLY A 19 -34.89 14.18 -13.59
N SER A 20 -35.55 13.80 -12.50
CA SER A 20 -35.09 14.06 -11.14
C SER A 20 -34.01 13.06 -10.72
N LEU A 21 -32.93 13.57 -10.14
CA LEU A 21 -31.74 12.79 -9.78
C LEU A 21 -31.85 12.27 -8.33
N HIS A 22 -31.87 10.95 -8.17
CA HIS A 22 -32.00 10.26 -6.88
C HIS A 22 -30.65 9.68 -6.44
N TRP A 23 -30.35 9.84 -5.15
CA TRP A 23 -29.14 9.31 -4.53
C TRP A 23 -29.51 8.16 -3.58
N PRO A 24 -28.76 7.04 -3.57
CA PRO A 24 -29.04 5.95 -2.65
C PRO A 24 -28.85 6.43 -1.21
N LYS A 25 -29.93 6.40 -0.42
CA LYS A 25 -29.86 6.64 1.03
C LYS A 25 -29.01 5.51 1.63
N SER A 26 -27.98 5.88 2.39
CA SER A 26 -27.12 4.97 3.16
C SER A 26 -27.95 3.86 3.83
N GLY A 27 -27.85 2.63 3.34
CA GLY A 27 -28.71 1.55 3.78
C GLY A 27 -28.28 0.19 3.24
N ILE A 28 -27.89 -0.67 4.17
CA ILE A 28 -27.69 -2.12 4.10
C ILE A 28 -28.60 -2.80 3.06
N MET A 29 -28.01 -3.50 2.08
CA MET A 29 -28.77 -4.39 1.20
C MET A 29 -28.82 -5.77 1.84
N VAL A 30 -29.95 -6.08 2.49
CA VAL A 30 -30.29 -7.44 2.94
C VAL A 30 -30.76 -8.20 1.71
N ILE A 31 -29.98 -9.16 1.22
CA ILE A 31 -30.47 -10.12 0.24
C ILE A 31 -31.26 -11.22 0.97
N SER A 32 -32.55 -11.23 0.65
CA SER A 32 -33.56 -12.20 1.04
C SER A 32 -33.10 -13.65 0.84
N THR A 33 -33.22 -14.45 1.89
CA THR A 33 -33.06 -15.91 1.85
C THR A 33 -34.30 -16.53 1.21
N ALA A 34 -34.14 -17.09 0.01
CA ALA A 34 -35.07 -18.05 -0.55
C ALA A 34 -34.36 -19.40 -0.69
N ASP A 35 -34.94 -20.37 0.01
CA ASP A 35 -34.59 -21.77 0.12
C ASP A 35 -34.79 -22.52 -1.21
N ARG A 36 -33.83 -23.38 -1.59
CA ARG A 36 -34.12 -24.71 -2.15
C ARG A 36 -32.87 -25.60 -2.28
N SER A 37 -32.88 -26.63 -1.44
CA SER A 37 -32.65 -28.05 -1.75
C SER A 37 -31.37 -28.50 -2.49
N ARG A 38 -30.57 -29.26 -1.74
CA ARG A 38 -29.94 -30.57 -2.07
C ARG A 38 -29.56 -30.80 -3.53
N ASP A 39 -28.25 -30.91 -3.78
CA ASP A 39 -27.69 -32.04 -4.54
C ASP A 39 -26.22 -32.27 -4.15
N ALA A 40 -25.89 -33.55 -3.95
CA ALA A 40 -24.58 -34.02 -3.54
C ALA A 40 -23.62 -34.03 -4.74
N TYR A 41 -22.55 -33.26 -4.65
CA TYR A 41 -21.46 -33.30 -5.63
C TYR A 41 -20.58 -34.54 -5.39
N THR A 42 -20.55 -35.44 -6.36
CA THR A 42 -19.56 -36.52 -6.47
C THR A 42 -18.49 -36.13 -7.50
N PRO A 43 -17.19 -36.34 -7.25
CA PRO A 43 -16.14 -35.94 -8.18
C PRO A 43 -15.96 -36.99 -9.28
N GLY A 44 -16.22 -36.60 -10.53
CA GLY A 44 -15.77 -37.32 -11.72
C GLY A 44 -14.42 -36.80 -12.20
N SER A 45 -13.48 -37.71 -12.46
CA SER A 45 -12.16 -37.44 -13.06
C SER A 45 -12.26 -37.04 -14.54
N PRO A 46 -11.21 -36.37 -15.08
CA PRO A 46 -11.35 -35.44 -16.20
C PRO A 46 -11.24 -36.15 -17.56
N THR A 47 -12.11 -35.78 -18.50
CA THR A 47 -11.86 -36.01 -19.92
C THR A 47 -11.36 -34.71 -20.55
N SER A 48 -10.21 -34.81 -21.20
CA SER A 48 -9.55 -33.76 -21.95
C SER A 48 -10.34 -33.44 -23.22
N LYS A 49 -10.64 -32.16 -23.44
CA LYS A 49 -10.58 -31.44 -24.74
C LYS A 49 -11.26 -30.09 -24.61
N GLY A 50 -10.51 -29.03 -24.87
CA GLY A 50 -10.99 -27.65 -24.84
C GLY A 50 -10.06 -26.75 -24.04
N GLY A 51 -8.82 -26.56 -24.51
CA GLY A 51 -7.92 -25.57 -23.95
C GLY A 51 -8.48 -24.16 -24.21
N LEU A 52 -9.19 -23.61 -23.22
CA LEU A 52 -9.35 -22.17 -23.09
C LEU A 52 -7.93 -21.58 -22.96
N PRO A 53 -7.55 -20.57 -23.76
CA PRO A 53 -6.23 -19.99 -23.65
C PRO A 53 -6.07 -19.42 -22.23
N MET A 54 -5.07 -19.89 -21.50
CA MET A 54 -4.66 -19.25 -20.26
C MET A 54 -4.25 -17.82 -20.60
N LEU A 55 -5.14 -16.86 -20.34
CA LEU A 55 -4.81 -15.45 -20.45
C LEU A 55 -3.59 -15.20 -19.56
N ASN A 56 -2.52 -14.74 -20.18
CA ASN A 56 -1.28 -14.33 -19.54
C ASN A 56 -1.61 -13.28 -18.46
N GLN A 57 -1.65 -13.70 -17.20
CA GLN A 57 -2.04 -12.86 -16.05
C GLN A 57 -1.01 -11.75 -15.76
N SER A 58 0.09 -11.69 -16.52
CA SER A 58 1.22 -10.78 -16.29
C SER A 58 1.06 -9.37 -16.86
N THR A 59 -0.10 -8.98 -17.42
CA THR A 59 -0.26 -7.69 -18.12
C THR A 59 -1.32 -6.74 -17.55
N ILE A 60 -2.05 -7.13 -16.49
CA ILE A 60 -3.12 -6.28 -15.93
C ILE A 60 -2.60 -5.59 -14.68
N SER A 61 -2.44 -4.26 -14.76
CA SER A 61 -2.14 -3.44 -13.58
C SER A 61 -3.20 -3.67 -12.49
N PRO A 62 -2.80 -3.78 -11.21
CA PRO A 62 -3.75 -3.97 -10.12
C PRO A 62 -4.84 -2.89 -10.09
N GLN A 63 -6.09 -3.30 -9.91
CA GLN A 63 -7.24 -2.39 -9.83
C GLN A 63 -7.88 -2.42 -8.44
N PHE A 64 -8.58 -1.36 -8.08
CA PHE A 64 -9.34 -1.35 -6.82
C PHE A 64 -10.46 -2.39 -6.90
N GLY A 65 -10.62 -3.21 -5.86
CA GLY A 65 -11.59 -4.30 -5.86
C GLY A 65 -11.13 -5.59 -6.56
N ASP A 66 -9.85 -5.71 -6.89
CA ASP A 66 -9.29 -6.92 -7.52
C ASP A 66 -9.64 -8.20 -6.74
N PRO A 67 -10.18 -9.24 -7.42
CA PRO A 67 -10.70 -10.44 -6.77
C PRO A 67 -9.63 -11.33 -6.14
N ARG A 68 -8.34 -11.11 -6.43
CA ARG A 68 -7.23 -11.81 -5.76
C ARG A 68 -7.12 -11.44 -4.28
N LEU A 69 -7.71 -10.31 -3.87
CA LEU A 69 -7.86 -9.94 -2.47
C LEU A 69 -9.30 -10.21 -2.00
N PRO A 70 -9.49 -10.71 -0.76
CA PRO A 70 -10.81 -11.08 -0.27
C PRO A 70 -11.68 -9.85 -0.01
N GLU A 71 -13.00 -9.98 -0.15
CA GLU A 71 -13.98 -8.90 0.10
C GLU A 71 -13.78 -8.22 1.47
N ARG A 72 -13.47 -9.00 2.52
CA ARG A 72 -13.18 -8.49 3.87
C ARG A 72 -11.97 -7.55 3.94
N PHE A 73 -11.07 -7.61 2.96
CA PHE A 73 -9.98 -6.65 2.79
C PHE A 73 -10.56 -5.35 2.22
N TRP A 74 -11.24 -5.42 1.07
CA TRP A 74 -11.82 -4.28 0.37
C TRP A 74 -12.86 -3.51 1.20
N ALA A 75 -13.61 -4.19 2.06
CA ALA A 75 -14.53 -3.56 3.02
C ALA A 75 -13.84 -2.52 3.93
N LYS A 76 -12.51 -2.60 4.09
CA LYS A 76 -11.68 -1.72 4.92
C LYS A 76 -10.91 -0.67 4.11
N VAL A 77 -11.12 -0.58 2.81
CA VAL A 77 -10.37 0.31 1.92
C VAL A 77 -11.29 1.33 1.29
N ARG A 78 -10.81 2.57 1.14
CA ARG A 78 -11.47 3.63 0.38
C ARG A 78 -10.48 4.25 -0.58
N VAL A 79 -10.93 4.57 -1.79
CA VAL A 79 -10.13 5.38 -2.72
C VAL A 79 -10.18 6.83 -2.23
N LEU A 80 -9.02 7.43 -2.03
CA LEU A 80 -8.86 8.82 -1.63
C LEU A 80 -8.66 9.70 -2.87
N GLU A 81 -8.91 11.01 -2.72
CA GLU A 81 -8.77 11.99 -3.82
C GLU A 81 -7.37 12.00 -4.46
N ASN A 82 -6.34 11.68 -3.68
CA ASN A 82 -4.96 11.60 -4.16
C ASN A 82 -4.59 10.25 -4.82
N GLY A 83 -5.59 9.42 -5.16
CA GLY A 83 -5.40 8.11 -5.78
C GLY A 83 -4.90 7.00 -4.84
N CYS A 84 -4.64 7.31 -3.55
CA CYS A 84 -4.30 6.27 -2.58
C CYS A 84 -5.51 5.38 -2.28
N TRP A 85 -5.24 4.10 -2.07
CA TRP A 85 -6.21 3.19 -1.47
C TRP A 85 -6.02 3.25 0.05
N GLY A 86 -6.76 4.12 0.71
CA GLY A 86 -6.64 4.37 2.14
C GLY A 86 -7.21 3.23 2.98
N TRP A 87 -6.41 2.70 3.91
CA TRP A 87 -6.85 1.75 4.92
C TRP A 87 -7.63 2.45 6.04
N MET A 88 -8.88 2.00 6.27
CA MET A 88 -9.84 2.60 7.20
C MET A 88 -9.99 1.84 8.51
N ALA A 89 -9.30 0.71 8.70
CA ALA A 89 -9.40 -0.13 9.89
C ALA A 89 -8.18 0.02 10.82
N GLY A 90 -8.00 -0.94 11.74
CA GLY A 90 -6.92 -0.93 12.73
C GLY A 90 -5.52 -0.76 12.13
N ARG A 91 -4.67 -0.04 12.86
CA ARG A 91 -3.32 0.37 12.44
C ARG A 91 -2.29 0.09 13.52
N THR A 92 -1.05 -0.12 13.11
CA THR A 92 0.12 -0.29 13.99
C THR A 92 1.27 0.54 13.44
N GLY A 93 1.87 1.44 14.25
CA GLY A 93 2.94 2.33 13.80
C GLY A 93 2.54 3.29 12.67
N GLY A 94 1.24 3.52 12.48
CA GLY A 94 0.68 4.29 11.37
C GLY A 94 0.37 3.48 10.11
N TYR A 95 0.81 2.23 10.02
CA TYR A 95 0.49 1.34 8.90
C TYR A 95 -0.82 0.58 9.14
N GLY A 96 -1.57 0.29 8.08
CA GLY A 96 -2.75 -0.58 8.18
C GLY A 96 -2.37 -2.00 8.59
N SER A 97 -3.19 -2.61 9.44
CA SER A 97 -2.96 -3.99 9.95
C SER A 97 -4.14 -4.87 9.56
N PHE A 98 -3.87 -5.93 8.79
CA PHE A 98 -4.87 -6.87 8.30
C PHE A 98 -4.72 -8.23 8.96
N ARG A 99 -5.80 -8.72 9.55
CA ARG A 99 -5.83 -10.05 10.16
C ARG A 99 -6.02 -11.11 9.09
N VAL A 100 -5.18 -12.14 9.08
CA VAL A 100 -5.26 -13.26 8.12
C VAL A 100 -5.25 -14.60 8.86
N GLY A 101 -5.51 -15.70 8.15
CA GLY A 101 -5.62 -17.04 8.72
C GLY A 101 -6.89 -17.26 9.55
N SER A 102 -6.98 -18.43 10.17
CA SER A 102 -8.11 -18.85 11.00
C SER A 102 -7.67 -19.15 12.44
N LEU A 103 -8.60 -18.96 13.39
CA LEU A 103 -8.39 -19.43 14.76
C LEU A 103 -8.46 -20.95 14.84
N ARG A 104 -9.27 -21.58 13.98
CA ARG A 104 -9.59 -23.02 14.08
C ARG A 104 -8.40 -23.90 13.72
N ASP A 105 -7.56 -23.44 12.80
CA ASP A 105 -6.36 -24.14 12.32
C ASP A 105 -5.06 -23.56 12.90
N GLY A 106 -5.15 -22.59 13.82
CA GLY A 106 -3.98 -21.96 14.44
C GLY A 106 -3.17 -21.03 13.53
N THR A 107 -3.63 -20.73 12.30
CA THR A 107 -2.86 -19.92 11.33
C THR A 107 -3.04 -18.41 11.48
N ARG A 108 -3.90 -17.98 12.42
CA ARG A 108 -4.27 -16.57 12.60
C ARG A 108 -3.07 -15.69 12.96
N ARG A 109 -2.85 -14.64 12.16
CA ARG A 109 -1.80 -13.63 12.41
C ARG A 109 -2.20 -12.25 11.89
N MET A 110 -1.46 -11.23 12.32
CA MET A 110 -1.60 -9.85 11.84
C MET A 110 -0.51 -9.58 10.80
N GLU A 111 -0.93 -9.13 9.62
CA GLU A 111 -0.05 -8.75 8.52
C GLU A 111 -0.17 -7.25 8.22
N PRO A 112 0.90 -6.56 7.80
CA PRO A 112 0.78 -5.20 7.28
C PRO A 112 -0.10 -5.21 6.02
N ALA A 113 -1.18 -4.41 6.03
CA ALA A 113 -2.20 -4.44 4.97
C ALA A 113 -1.64 -4.07 3.59
N HIS A 114 -0.68 -3.14 3.54
CA HIS A 114 -0.03 -2.71 2.31
C HIS A 114 0.87 -3.81 1.72
N ARG A 115 1.59 -4.55 2.58
CA ARG A 115 2.41 -5.70 2.18
C ARG A 115 1.53 -6.83 1.65
N TRP A 116 0.45 -7.14 2.38
CA TRP A 116 -0.53 -8.14 1.94
C TRP A 116 -1.08 -7.81 0.54
N ALA A 117 -1.49 -6.56 0.30
CA ALA A 117 -1.98 -6.14 -1.01
C ALA A 117 -0.92 -6.27 -2.10
N TYR A 118 0.31 -5.82 -1.84
CA TYR A 118 1.42 -5.92 -2.79
C TYR A 118 1.71 -7.37 -3.17
N GLU A 119 1.87 -8.25 -2.19
CA GLU A 119 2.25 -9.65 -2.42
C GLU A 119 1.19 -10.45 -3.20
N HIS A 120 -0.10 -10.12 -3.05
CA HIS A 120 -1.19 -10.80 -3.75
C HIS A 120 -1.51 -10.21 -5.13
N LEU A 121 -1.23 -8.92 -5.35
CA LEU A 121 -1.59 -8.23 -6.59
C LEU A 121 -0.42 -8.05 -7.57
N ILE A 122 0.81 -8.01 -7.05
CA ILE A 122 2.04 -7.86 -7.85
C ILE A 122 2.90 -9.11 -7.72
N GLY A 123 3.21 -9.53 -6.50
CA GLY A 123 4.05 -10.69 -6.23
C GLY A 123 4.93 -10.50 -5.01
N SER A 124 5.70 -11.54 -4.66
CA SER A 124 6.54 -11.54 -3.46
C SER A 124 7.51 -10.36 -3.44
N ILE A 125 7.68 -9.77 -2.25
CA ILE A 125 8.76 -8.81 -2.00
C ILE A 125 10.06 -9.61 -1.85
N PRO A 126 11.09 -9.37 -2.68
CA PRO A 126 12.36 -10.09 -2.57
C PRO A 126 13.01 -9.94 -1.19
N ASP A 127 13.76 -10.96 -0.78
CA ASP A 127 14.50 -10.96 0.48
C ASP A 127 15.47 -9.77 0.57
N GLY A 128 15.52 -9.15 1.75
CA GLY A 128 16.34 -7.95 2.00
C GLY A 128 15.73 -6.63 1.52
N LEU A 129 14.56 -6.65 0.87
CA LEU A 129 13.82 -5.45 0.48
C LEU A 129 12.66 -5.15 1.43
N GLU A 130 12.36 -3.86 1.55
CA GLU A 130 11.27 -3.31 2.35
C GLU A 130 10.30 -2.55 1.42
N PRO A 131 8.97 -2.60 1.66
CA PRO A 131 8.01 -1.81 0.91
C PRO A 131 8.13 -0.32 1.28
N ASP A 132 8.52 0.54 0.33
CA ASP A 132 8.54 2.00 0.46
C ASP A 132 7.31 2.63 -0.20
N HIS A 133 6.58 3.46 0.55
CA HIS A 133 5.46 4.24 0.03
C HIS A 133 5.96 5.44 -0.76
N LEU A 134 5.86 5.38 -2.09
CA LEU A 134 6.16 6.51 -2.98
C LEU A 134 5.27 7.73 -2.66
N CYS A 135 4.01 7.45 -2.30
CA CYS A 135 3.02 8.46 -1.91
C CYS A 135 3.21 9.06 -0.50
N ARG A 136 4.18 8.57 0.29
CA ARG A 136 4.43 8.96 1.70
C ARG A 136 3.22 8.86 2.63
N ASN A 137 2.19 8.11 2.22
CA ASN A 137 1.00 7.83 3.02
C ASN A 137 1.04 6.39 3.58
N ARG A 138 1.31 6.26 4.88
CA ARG A 138 1.42 4.96 5.56
C ARG A 138 0.12 4.14 5.58
N THR A 139 -1.05 4.74 5.34
CA THR A 139 -2.31 3.99 5.24
C THR A 139 -2.59 3.46 3.84
N CYS A 140 -1.82 3.89 2.83
CA CYS A 140 -2.05 3.46 1.46
C CYS A 140 -1.75 1.97 1.31
N VAL A 141 -2.69 1.23 0.72
CA VAL A 141 -2.54 -0.18 0.36
C VAL A 141 -2.53 -0.39 -1.16
N ASN A 142 -2.47 0.69 -1.94
CA ASN A 142 -2.36 0.60 -3.40
C ASN A 142 -0.98 0.04 -3.75
N PRO A 143 -0.88 -1.14 -4.38
CA PRO A 143 0.40 -1.76 -4.66
C PRO A 143 1.22 -0.97 -5.70
N THR A 144 0.58 -0.17 -6.56
CA THR A 144 1.30 0.70 -7.52
C THR A 144 1.96 1.91 -6.85
N HIS A 145 1.61 2.20 -5.59
CA HIS A 145 2.23 3.26 -4.79
C HIS A 145 3.36 2.72 -3.88
N ILE A 146 3.75 1.45 -4.05
CA ILE A 146 4.75 0.76 -3.23
C ILE A 146 5.89 0.30 -4.13
N GLU A 147 7.11 0.58 -3.70
CA GLU A 147 8.33 0.10 -4.34
C GLU A 147 9.13 -0.74 -3.34
N PRO A 148 9.45 -2.01 -3.63
CA PRO A 148 10.44 -2.77 -2.85
C PRO A 148 11.83 -2.13 -2.99
N VAL A 149 12.38 -1.64 -1.89
CA VAL A 149 13.70 -1.00 -1.87
C VAL A 149 14.55 -1.51 -0.72
N THR A 150 15.85 -1.27 -0.77
CA THR A 150 16.71 -1.58 0.37
C THR A 150 16.31 -0.76 1.60
N ARG A 151 16.55 -1.31 2.80
CA ARG A 151 16.35 -0.57 4.06
C ARG A 151 17.08 0.78 4.09
N ARG A 152 18.28 0.85 3.50
CA ARG A 152 19.04 2.11 3.40
C ARG A 152 18.26 3.14 2.58
N THR A 153 17.76 2.75 1.42
CA THR A 153 16.95 3.63 0.55
C THR A 153 15.69 4.09 1.26
N ASN A 154 14.95 3.18 1.89
CA ASN A 154 13.72 3.49 2.65
C ASN A 154 13.99 4.53 3.74
N LEU A 155 15.06 4.33 4.54
CA LEU A 155 15.45 5.25 5.60
C LEU A 155 15.88 6.63 5.10
N LEU A 156 16.59 6.69 3.97
CA LEU A 156 17.08 7.94 3.38
C LEU A 156 15.98 8.75 2.69
N ARG A 157 14.98 8.10 2.10
CA ARG A 157 13.81 8.76 1.52
C ARG A 157 12.80 9.25 2.58
N GLY A 158 12.91 8.76 3.81
CA GLY A 158 12.07 9.17 4.93
C GLY A 158 12.44 10.54 5.52
N VAL A 159 11.77 10.90 6.63
CA VAL A 159 11.99 12.19 7.34
C VAL A 159 12.67 12.02 8.71
N GLY A 160 13.22 10.83 8.97
CA GLY A 160 13.86 10.49 10.24
C GLY A 160 15.25 11.13 10.42
N LEU A 161 15.84 10.95 11.61
CA LEU A 161 17.17 11.49 11.93
C LEU A 161 18.25 11.06 10.93
N THR A 162 18.20 9.83 10.43
CA THR A 162 19.14 9.32 9.42
C THR A 162 19.08 10.15 8.14
N ALA A 163 17.89 10.36 7.57
CA ALA A 163 17.72 11.18 6.36
C ALA A 163 18.14 12.62 6.60
N ARG A 164 17.70 13.23 7.71
CA ARG A 164 18.09 14.61 8.08
C ARG A 164 19.59 14.75 8.23
N ASN A 165 20.25 13.81 8.91
CA ASN A 165 21.69 13.82 9.09
C ASN A 165 22.44 13.57 7.78
N ALA A 166 21.92 12.75 6.88
CA ALA A 166 22.49 12.55 5.55
C ALA A 166 22.38 13.82 4.69
N ALA A 167 21.25 14.53 4.78
CA ALA A 167 20.99 15.77 4.04
C ALA A 167 21.79 16.99 4.54
N LYS A 168 22.41 16.94 5.73
CA LYS A 168 23.22 18.06 6.22
C LYS A 168 24.42 18.31 5.31
N THR A 169 24.51 19.53 4.81
CA THR A 169 25.62 20.03 3.98
C THR A 169 26.70 20.75 4.78
N HIS A 170 26.43 21.11 6.04
CA HIS A 170 27.37 21.82 6.91
C HIS A 170 27.41 21.21 8.32
N CYS A 171 28.54 21.38 9.01
CA CYS A 171 28.68 21.02 10.41
C CYS A 171 27.95 22.04 11.33
N PRO A 172 27.79 21.76 12.64
CA PRO A 172 27.14 22.70 13.56
C PRO A 172 27.81 24.08 13.68
N ALA A 173 29.09 24.20 13.32
CA ALA A 173 29.82 25.48 13.28
C ALA A 173 29.71 26.19 11.93
N GLY A 174 29.02 25.61 10.94
CA GLY A 174 28.81 26.23 9.63
C GLY A 174 29.82 25.86 8.55
N HIS A 175 30.80 25.01 8.83
CA HIS A 175 31.77 24.58 7.81
C HIS A 175 31.18 23.53 6.86
N PRO A 176 31.51 23.55 5.55
CA PRO A 176 30.94 22.64 4.56
C PRO A 176 31.37 21.19 4.79
N TYR A 177 30.47 20.25 4.49
CA TYR A 177 30.78 18.83 4.36
C TYR A 177 31.04 18.47 2.88
N ASP A 178 32.21 18.85 2.38
CA ASP A 178 32.74 18.49 1.06
C ASP A 178 33.91 17.48 1.19
N GLU A 179 34.55 17.13 0.07
CA GLU A 179 35.66 16.18 0.05
C GLU A 179 36.90 16.69 0.81
N GLU A 180 37.16 18.00 0.78
CA GLU A 180 38.34 18.61 1.39
C GLU A 180 38.20 18.77 2.90
N ASN A 181 37.00 19.06 3.39
CA ASN A 181 36.71 19.38 4.78
C ASN A 181 36.05 18.23 5.56
N THR A 182 35.57 17.19 4.88
CA THR A 182 35.01 16.00 5.54
C THR A 182 36.07 14.92 5.72
N ARG A 183 36.09 14.29 6.90
CA ARG A 183 36.73 12.98 7.09
C ARG A 183 35.74 12.02 7.73
N LEU A 184 35.82 10.75 7.35
CA LEU A 184 35.01 9.68 7.94
C LEU A 184 35.80 8.99 9.04
N SER A 185 35.15 8.69 10.17
CA SER A 185 35.74 7.84 11.21
C SER A 185 35.63 6.36 10.82
N ALA A 186 36.29 5.48 11.58
CA ALA A 186 36.10 4.04 11.47
C ALA A 186 34.64 3.59 11.67
N ARG A 187 33.82 4.40 12.35
CA ARG A 187 32.37 4.19 12.53
C ARG A 187 31.53 4.87 11.45
N ASN A 188 32.15 5.32 10.36
CA ASN A 188 31.52 6.05 9.26
C ASN A 188 30.80 7.35 9.69
N GLN A 189 31.30 8.01 10.73
CA GLN A 189 30.78 9.32 11.17
C GLN A 189 31.56 10.44 10.49
N ARG A 190 30.84 11.48 10.04
CA ARG A 190 31.46 12.69 9.46
C ARG A 190 32.08 13.55 10.56
N HIS A 191 33.34 13.89 10.38
CA HIS A 191 34.05 14.89 11.17
C HIS A 191 34.50 16.04 10.28
N CYS A 192 34.26 17.27 10.74
CA CYS A 192 34.73 18.49 10.10
C CYS A 192 36.21 18.71 10.42
N ARG A 193 37.06 18.82 9.38
CA ARG A 193 38.50 19.06 9.51
C ARG A 193 38.79 20.47 10.01
N GLU A 194 38.05 21.47 9.55
CA GLU A 194 38.16 22.86 10.03
C GLU A 194 37.88 22.99 11.52
N CYS A 195 36.79 22.41 12.03
CA CYS A 195 36.52 22.34 13.47
C CYS A 195 37.64 21.62 14.26
N THR A 196 38.38 20.71 13.64
CA THR A 196 39.55 20.09 14.29
C THR A 196 40.72 21.06 14.33
N ARG A 197 40.99 21.79 13.24
CA ARG A 197 42.05 22.82 13.18
C ARG A 197 41.80 23.94 14.19
N GLU A 198 40.58 24.44 14.29
CA GLU A 198 40.19 25.49 15.25
C GLU A 198 40.46 25.08 16.69
N ARG A 199 40.08 23.84 17.07
CA ARG A 199 40.31 23.29 18.41
C ARG A 199 41.78 23.11 18.77
N GLN A 200 42.68 23.05 17.79
CA GLN A 200 44.13 22.92 18.01
C GLN A 200 44.84 24.27 18.11
N ARG A 201 44.14 25.37 17.81
CA ARG A 201 44.68 26.74 17.91
C ARG A 201 44.41 27.40 19.28
N VAL A 202 43.59 26.77 20.11
CA VAL A 202 43.25 27.16 21.49
C VAL A 202 44.09 26.33 22.44
#